data_AF-A0AA42ZEK2-F1
#
_entry.id   AF-A0AA42ZEK2-F1
#
_cell.length_a   1.000
_cell.length_b   1.000
_cell.length_c   1.000
_cell.angle_alpha   90.00
_cell.angle_beta   90.00
_cell.angle_gamma   90.00
#
_symmetry.space_group_name_H-M   'P 1'
#
loop_
_entity.id
_entity.type
_entity.pdbx_description
1 polymer ?
#
loop_
_entity_poly.entity_id
_entity_poly.type
_entity_poly.pdbx_seq_one_letter_code
_entity_poly.pdbx_strand_id
1 'polypeptide(L)'
;MYIIEKTEYGYHMTFGGKILEDEMAAWVEESVQVLAEQRGKFSVFVDMRTLEPIASESQVQMQKGQRMYKQKGMERSVVILESATLTRQFQRIAKQTGILLWERYIDASLVKDWEKVALDWIKNGVEPQEA
;
A
#
# COMPACT_ATOMS: atom_id res chain seq x y z
N MET A 1 -14.04 1.32 2.53
CA MET A 1 -13.59 2.70 2.83
C MET A 1 -12.11 2.82 2.55
N TYR A 2 -11.69 3.90 1.89
CA TYR A 2 -10.28 4.30 1.78
C TYR A 2 -10.06 5.74 2.25
N ILE A 3 -8.82 6.04 2.63
CA ILE A 3 -8.34 7.39 3.00
C ILE A 3 -6.95 7.57 2.40
N ILE A 4 -6.66 8.77 1.88
CA ILE A 4 -5.32 9.19 1.45
C ILE A 4 -4.92 10.42 2.27
N GLU A 5 -3.80 10.31 2.99
CA GLU A 5 -3.22 11.40 3.77
C GLU A 5 -1.83 11.74 3.23
N LYS A 6 -1.53 13.04 3.10
CA LYS A 6 -0.19 13.50 2.71
C LYS A 6 0.69 13.64 3.95
N THR A 7 1.90 13.11 3.87
CA THR A 7 2.87 13.10 4.97
C THR A 7 4.21 13.68 4.52
N GLU A 8 5.14 13.84 5.45
CA GLU A 8 6.52 14.29 5.16
C GLU A 8 7.29 13.31 4.25
N TYR A 9 6.94 12.04 4.24
CA TYR A 9 7.61 10.99 3.45
C TYR A 9 6.87 10.66 2.14
N GLY A 10 5.67 11.20 1.93
CA GLY A 10 4.82 10.87 0.79
C GLY A 10 3.37 10.73 1.20
N TYR A 11 2.87 9.50 1.22
CA TYR A 11 1.45 9.22 1.45
C TYR A 11 1.22 8.13 2.49
N HIS A 12 0.23 8.34 3.34
CA HIS A 12 -0.36 7.33 4.21
C HIS A 12 -1.75 6.99 3.69
N MET A 13 -1.97 5.72 3.41
CA MET A 13 -3.24 5.21 2.91
C MET A 13 -3.82 4.23 3.89
N THR A 14 -5.11 4.34 4.12
CA THR A 14 -5.87 3.33 4.86
C THR A 14 -6.88 2.71 3.92
N PHE A 15 -6.95 1.39 3.89
CA PHE A 15 -8.04 0.63 3.26
C PHE A 15 -8.67 -0.26 4.32
N GLY A 16 -9.99 -0.17 4.47
CA GLY A 16 -10.70 -0.89 5.52
C GLY A 16 -12.09 -1.36 5.11
N GLY A 17 -12.51 -2.44 5.76
CA GLY A 17 -13.78 -3.12 5.50
C GLY A 17 -13.83 -3.76 4.12
N LYS A 18 -15.04 -3.85 3.57
CA LYS A 18 -15.25 -4.32 2.20
C LYS A 18 -15.12 -3.16 1.21
N ILE A 19 -14.27 -3.31 0.21
CA ILE A 19 -14.08 -2.33 -0.87
C ILE A 19 -14.46 -2.95 -2.21
N LEU A 20 -15.46 -2.36 -2.86
CA LEU A 20 -15.97 -2.78 -4.16
C LEU A 20 -15.23 -2.10 -5.31
N GLU A 21 -15.54 -2.48 -6.55
CA GLU A 21 -14.85 -1.98 -7.74
C GLU A 21 -14.96 -0.46 -7.89
N ASP A 22 -16.15 0.08 -7.69
CA ASP A 22 -16.47 1.51 -7.79
C ASP A 22 -15.68 2.33 -6.77
N GLU A 23 -15.62 1.87 -5.53
CA GLU A 23 -14.85 2.53 -4.48
C GLU A 23 -13.33 2.44 -4.76
N MET A 24 -12.85 1.31 -5.26
CA MET A 24 -11.45 1.17 -5.65
C MET A 24 -11.11 2.00 -6.90
N ALA A 25 -12.05 2.17 -7.83
CA ALA A 25 -11.90 3.05 -8.98
C ALA A 25 -11.85 4.52 -8.55
N ALA A 26 -12.68 4.93 -7.59
CA ALA A 26 -12.64 6.26 -7.01
C ALA A 26 -11.28 6.55 -6.35
N TRP A 27 -10.72 5.57 -5.62
CA TRP A 27 -9.35 5.70 -5.08
C TRP A 27 -8.29 5.92 -6.18
N VAL A 28 -8.40 5.23 -7.31
CA VAL A 28 -7.49 5.43 -8.45
C VAL A 28 -7.63 6.85 -9.00
N GLU A 29 -8.85 7.34 -9.18
CA GLU A 29 -9.12 8.69 -9.69
C GLU A 29 -8.59 9.78 -8.75
N GLU A 30 -8.84 9.66 -7.45
CA GLU A 30 -8.29 10.57 -6.44
C GLU A 30 -6.76 10.52 -6.41
N SER A 31 -6.18 9.32 -6.52
CA SER A 31 -4.73 9.15 -6.60
C SER A 31 -4.11 9.87 -7.80
N VAL A 32 -4.81 9.95 -8.95
CA VAL A 32 -4.32 10.76 -10.10
C VAL A 32 -4.19 12.22 -9.70
N GLN A 33 -5.19 12.77 -9.00
CA GLN A 33 -5.21 14.17 -8.60
C GLN A 33 -4.12 14.45 -7.55
N VAL A 34 -4.04 13.61 -6.53
CA VAL A 34 -3.03 13.73 -5.46
C VAL A 34 -1.61 13.66 -6.03
N LEU A 35 -1.37 12.75 -6.98
CA LEU A 35 -0.05 12.57 -7.60
C LEU A 35 0.25 13.56 -8.74
N ALA A 36 -0.67 14.44 -9.10
CA ALA A 36 -0.42 15.44 -10.14
C ALA A 36 0.65 16.44 -9.72
N GLU A 37 0.66 16.82 -8.44
CA GLU A 37 1.60 17.77 -7.85
C GLU A 37 2.85 17.11 -7.25
N GLN A 38 2.88 15.77 -7.22
CA GLN A 38 4.00 15.02 -6.65
C GLN A 38 5.27 15.23 -7.48
N ARG A 39 6.32 15.72 -6.81
CA ARG A 39 7.65 15.92 -7.41
C ARG A 39 8.68 15.10 -6.64
N GLY A 40 9.61 14.50 -7.37
CA GLY A 40 10.68 13.69 -6.79
C GLY A 40 10.17 12.34 -6.25
N LYS A 41 11.07 11.66 -5.54
CA LYS A 41 10.79 10.35 -4.96
C LYS A 41 9.97 10.49 -3.68
N PHE A 42 9.19 9.46 -3.38
CA PHE A 42 8.38 9.41 -2.17
C PHE A 42 8.12 7.96 -1.75
N SER A 43 7.65 7.79 -0.52
CA SER A 43 7.29 6.52 0.06
C SER A 43 5.78 6.45 0.34
N VAL A 44 5.24 5.24 0.34
CA VAL A 44 3.84 4.99 0.65
C VAL A 44 3.73 4.09 1.87
N PHE A 45 2.87 4.46 2.81
CA PHE A 45 2.48 3.61 3.92
C PHE A 45 1.03 3.18 3.69
N VAL A 46 0.75 1.89 3.79
CA VAL A 46 -0.58 1.34 3.55
C VAL A 46 -1.04 0.54 4.75
N ASP A 47 -2.05 1.02 5.47
CA ASP A 47 -2.75 0.26 6.50
C ASP A 47 -3.94 -0.48 5.87
N MET A 48 -3.88 -1.81 5.90
CA MET A 48 -4.91 -2.71 5.40
C MET A 48 -5.37 -3.72 6.46
N ARG A 49 -5.13 -3.45 7.75
CA ARG A 49 -5.39 -4.42 8.83
C ARG A 49 -6.86 -4.85 8.90
N THR A 50 -7.77 -3.93 8.60
CA THR A 50 -9.23 -4.17 8.64
C THR A 50 -9.84 -4.43 7.28
N LEU A 51 -9.04 -4.52 6.22
CA LEU A 51 -9.51 -4.76 4.85
C LEU A 51 -9.95 -6.22 4.68
N GLU A 52 -11.08 -6.43 4.01
CA GLU A 52 -11.49 -7.75 3.56
C GLU A 52 -10.83 -8.12 2.22
N PRO A 53 -10.64 -9.41 1.90
CA PRO A 53 -10.17 -9.83 0.59
C PRO A 53 -10.98 -9.21 -0.55
N ILE A 54 -10.26 -8.63 -1.52
CA ILE A 54 -10.91 -7.89 -2.61
C ILE A 54 -11.21 -8.78 -3.81
N ALA A 55 -12.34 -8.54 -4.46
CA ALA A 55 -12.78 -9.28 -5.65
C ALA A 55 -11.89 -8.97 -6.87
N SER A 56 -11.97 -9.78 -7.92
CA SER A 56 -11.08 -9.71 -9.09
C SER A 56 -11.14 -8.36 -9.79
N GLU A 57 -12.33 -7.78 -9.90
CA GLU A 57 -12.61 -6.46 -10.45
C GLU A 57 -11.91 -5.34 -9.65
N SER A 58 -12.00 -5.36 -8.31
CA SER A 58 -11.27 -4.45 -7.44
C SER A 58 -9.75 -4.65 -7.54
N GLN A 59 -9.28 -5.89 -7.73
CA GLN A 59 -7.85 -6.15 -7.93
C GLN A 59 -7.32 -5.51 -9.21
N VAL A 60 -8.13 -5.42 -10.28
CA VAL A 60 -7.74 -4.72 -11.52
C VAL A 60 -7.49 -3.24 -11.22
N GLN A 61 -8.36 -2.59 -10.43
CA GLN A 61 -8.18 -1.20 -10.03
C GLN A 61 -6.96 -1.02 -9.11
N MET A 62 -6.77 -1.90 -8.12
CA MET A 62 -5.58 -1.92 -7.27
C MET A 62 -4.29 -2.01 -8.09
N GLN A 63 -4.25 -2.88 -9.10
CA GLN A 63 -3.10 -2.99 -9.99
C GLN A 63 -2.82 -1.70 -10.78
N LYS A 64 -3.86 -1.02 -11.26
CA LYS A 64 -3.71 0.27 -11.96
C LYS A 64 -3.09 1.32 -11.04
N GLY A 65 -3.62 1.45 -9.82
CA GLY A 65 -3.08 2.38 -8.83
C GLY A 65 -1.63 2.07 -8.48
N GLN A 66 -1.30 0.81 -8.15
CA GLN A 66 0.08 0.40 -7.86
C GLN A 66 1.07 0.77 -8.98
N ARG A 67 0.70 0.54 -10.25
CA ARG A 67 1.52 0.94 -11.41
C ARG A 67 1.68 2.45 -11.50
N MET A 68 0.60 3.21 -11.24
CA MET A 68 0.61 4.67 -11.25
C MET A 68 1.55 5.24 -10.19
N TYR A 69 1.43 4.78 -8.93
CA TYR A 69 2.32 5.20 -7.84
C TYR A 69 3.78 4.89 -8.19
N LYS A 70 4.05 3.72 -8.77
CA LYS A 70 5.40 3.38 -9.22
C LYS A 70 5.93 4.33 -10.29
N GLN A 71 5.14 4.59 -11.32
CA GLN A 71 5.50 5.50 -12.42
C GLN A 71 5.72 6.94 -11.95
N LYS A 72 5.02 7.36 -10.90
CA LYS A 72 5.12 8.70 -10.32
C LYS A 72 6.31 8.89 -9.39
N GLY A 73 7.09 7.84 -9.11
CA GLY A 73 8.33 7.94 -8.35
C GLY A 73 8.30 7.30 -6.97
N MET A 74 7.33 6.43 -6.68
CA MET A 74 7.34 5.65 -5.45
C MET A 74 8.61 4.78 -5.36
N GLU A 75 9.41 5.01 -4.32
CA GLU A 75 10.66 4.30 -4.08
C GLU A 75 10.55 3.22 -3.01
N ARG A 76 9.66 3.38 -2.03
CA ARG A 76 9.36 2.37 -1.01
C ARG A 76 7.87 2.37 -0.69
N SER A 77 7.36 1.19 -0.40
CA SER A 77 6.01 1.00 0.12
C SER A 77 6.06 0.02 1.30
N VAL A 78 5.20 0.22 2.28
CA VAL A 78 4.95 -0.76 3.35
C VAL A 78 3.46 -1.02 3.45
N VAL A 79 3.09 -2.29 3.60
CA VAL A 79 1.71 -2.75 3.72
C VAL A 79 1.55 -3.45 5.07
N ILE A 80 0.68 -2.91 5.91
CA ILE A 80 0.36 -3.44 7.24
C ILE A 80 -0.91 -4.26 7.14
N LEU A 81 -0.85 -5.52 7.57
CA LEU A 81 -1.92 -6.50 7.45
C LEU A 81 -2.05 -7.29 8.76
N GLU A 82 -3.22 -7.88 8.99
CA GLU A 82 -3.46 -8.85 10.10
C GLU A 82 -3.91 -10.23 9.57
N SER A 83 -3.98 -10.41 8.25
CA SER A 83 -4.54 -11.61 7.62
C SER A 83 -3.56 -12.22 6.61
N ALA A 84 -3.11 -13.44 6.89
CA ALA A 84 -2.25 -14.19 5.98
C ALA A 84 -2.86 -14.39 4.57
N THR A 85 -4.19 -14.50 4.48
CA THR A 85 -4.90 -14.59 3.19
C THR A 85 -4.76 -13.31 2.39
N LEU A 86 -4.98 -12.17 3.05
CA LEU A 86 -4.86 -10.86 2.42
C LEU A 86 -3.40 -10.56 2.04
N THR A 87 -2.45 -10.92 2.91
CA THR A 87 -1.01 -10.83 2.63
C THR A 87 -0.65 -11.55 1.34
N ARG A 88 -1.08 -12.82 1.17
CA ARG A 88 -0.81 -13.58 -0.06
C ARG A 88 -1.48 -12.95 -1.29
N GLN A 89 -2.70 -12.44 -1.14
CA GLN A 89 -3.40 -11.76 -2.23
C GLN A 89 -2.61 -10.55 -2.72
N PHE A 90 -2.17 -9.67 -1.81
CA PHE A 90 -1.44 -8.46 -2.18
C PHE A 90 -0.03 -8.73 -2.66
N GLN A 91 0.70 -9.68 -2.07
CA GLN A 91 2.01 -10.11 -2.60
C GLN A 91 1.90 -10.60 -4.06
N ARG A 92 0.83 -11.35 -4.39
CA ARG A 92 0.57 -11.77 -5.78
C ARG A 92 0.31 -10.58 -6.69
N ILE A 93 -0.51 -9.62 -6.25
CA ILE A 93 -0.80 -8.39 -7.02
C ILE A 93 0.48 -7.59 -7.25
N ALA A 94 1.30 -7.38 -6.21
CA ALA A 94 2.57 -6.67 -6.27
C ALA A 94 3.58 -7.35 -7.20
N LYS A 95 3.59 -8.69 -7.26
CA LYS A 95 4.37 -9.44 -8.23
C LYS A 95 3.90 -9.19 -9.67
N GLN A 96 2.58 -9.14 -9.89
CA GLN A 96 1.98 -8.88 -11.21
C GLN A 96 2.18 -7.45 -11.71
N THR A 97 2.25 -6.48 -10.80
CA THR A 97 2.53 -5.07 -11.13
C THR A 97 4.01 -4.76 -11.16
N GLY A 98 4.86 -5.70 -10.75
CA GLY A 98 6.30 -5.53 -10.73
C GLY A 98 6.74 -4.51 -9.68
N ILE A 99 6.05 -4.42 -8.53
CA ILE A 99 6.45 -3.53 -7.42
C ILE A 99 6.94 -4.30 -6.18
N LEU A 100 6.87 -5.63 -6.18
CA LEU A 100 7.19 -6.47 -5.02
C LEU A 100 8.55 -6.14 -4.37
N LEU A 101 9.57 -5.79 -5.16
CA LEU A 101 10.90 -5.47 -4.63
C LEU A 101 10.94 -4.18 -3.78
N TRP A 102 10.02 -3.25 -4.03
CA TRP A 102 9.92 -1.95 -3.35
C TRP A 102 8.93 -1.98 -2.18
N GLU A 103 8.21 -3.08 -2.01
CA GLU A 103 7.22 -3.24 -0.96
C GLU A 103 7.73 -4.12 0.18
N ARG A 104 7.33 -3.80 1.41
CA ARG A 104 7.44 -4.71 2.55
C ARG A 104 6.08 -4.94 3.16
N TYR A 105 5.87 -6.17 3.59
CA TYR A 105 4.62 -6.64 4.17
C TYR A 105 4.88 -6.92 5.64
N ILE A 106 4.14 -6.27 6.52
CA ILE A 106 4.29 -6.46 7.97
C ILE A 106 2.98 -7.00 8.52
N ASP A 107 3.08 -8.15 9.20
CA ASP A 107 1.96 -8.73 9.92
C ASP A 107 1.88 -8.11 11.32
N ALA A 108 0.91 -7.22 11.52
CA ALA A 108 0.71 -6.51 12.78
C ALA A 108 0.25 -7.44 13.92
N SER A 109 -0.24 -8.66 13.60
CA SER A 109 -0.56 -9.64 14.63
C SER A 109 0.68 -10.31 15.23
N LEU A 110 1.82 -10.27 14.53
CA LEU A 110 3.07 -10.90 14.93
C LEU A 110 4.11 -9.87 15.41
N VAL A 111 4.17 -8.70 14.78
CA VAL A 111 5.17 -7.66 15.07
C VAL A 111 4.56 -6.61 15.99
N LYS A 112 4.90 -6.63 17.29
CA LYS A 112 4.34 -5.68 18.29
C LYS A 112 4.58 -4.20 17.94
N ASP A 113 5.79 -3.88 17.50
CA ASP A 113 6.19 -2.51 17.13
C ASP A 113 6.10 -2.28 15.60
N TRP A 114 5.10 -2.89 14.94
CA TRP A 114 4.94 -2.86 13.48
C TRP A 114 5.01 -1.45 12.89
N GLU A 115 4.46 -0.45 13.58
CA GLU A 115 4.43 0.93 13.12
C GLU A 115 5.83 1.52 13.04
N LYS A 116 6.65 1.30 14.09
CA LYS A 116 8.05 1.73 14.09
C LYS A 116 8.83 1.03 12.97
N VAL A 117 8.67 -0.28 12.84
CA VAL A 117 9.35 -1.07 11.79
C VAL A 117 8.96 -0.59 10.40
N ALA A 118 7.69 -0.28 10.20
CA ALA A 118 7.17 0.24 8.94
C ALA A 118 7.78 1.62 8.62
N LEU A 119 7.78 2.53 9.59
CA LEU A 119 8.39 3.85 9.47
C LEU A 119 9.90 3.78 9.19
N ASP A 120 10.60 2.87 9.85
CA ASP A 120 12.04 2.65 9.65
C ASP A 120 12.33 2.17 8.21
N TRP A 121 11.49 1.33 7.62
CA TRP A 121 11.59 0.98 6.21
C TRP A 121 11.35 2.19 5.30
N ILE A 122 10.22 2.90 5.46
CA ILE A 122 9.84 3.95 4.50
C ILE A 122 10.73 5.20 4.59
N LYS A 123 11.23 5.55 5.78
CA LYS A 123 12.09 6.73 6.00
C LYS A 123 13.58 6.39 5.84
N ASN A 124 14.01 5.27 6.43
CA ASN A 124 15.43 4.96 6.59
C ASN A 124 15.91 3.79 5.71
N GLY A 125 15.00 3.06 5.06
CA GLY A 125 15.33 1.88 4.27
C GLY A 125 15.86 0.71 5.10
N VAL A 126 15.54 0.69 6.40
CA VAL A 126 15.90 -0.41 7.29
C VAL A 126 14.94 -1.56 7.02
N GLU A 127 15.48 -2.72 6.68
CA GLU A 127 14.68 -3.92 6.41
C GLU A 127 13.92 -4.35 7.67
N PRO A 128 12.61 -4.63 7.56
CA PRO A 128 11.87 -5.29 8.62
C PRO A 128 12.53 -6.64 8.94
N GLN A 129 12.83 -6.88 10.22
CA GLN A 129 13.29 -8.20 10.64
C GLN A 129 12.11 -9.17 10.51
N GLU A 130 12.35 -10.30 9.85
CA GLU A 130 11.37 -11.39 9.82
C GLU A 130 11.15 -11.89 11.25
N ALA A 131 9.88 -12.00 11.65
CA ALA A 131 9.48 -12.55 12.94
C ALA A 131 9.58 -14.08 12.95
#